data_AF-A0A3S0IFW0-F1
#
_entry.id   AF-A0A3S0IFW0-F1
#
_cell.length_a   1.000
_cell.length_b   1.000
_cell.length_c   1.000
_cell.angle_alpha   90.00
_cell.angle_beta   90.00
_cell.angle_gamma   90.00
#
_symmetry.space_group_name_H-M   'P 1'
#
loop_
_entity.id
_entity.type
_entity.pdbx_description
1 polymer ?
#
loop_
_entity_poly.entity_id
_entity_poly.type
_entity_poly.pdbx_seq_one_letter_code
_entity_poly.pdbx_strand_id
1 'polypeptide(L)'
;MTSKDENLSMEEETRDAALQTLAVGKLIKDAVKKVIDPEMDGAKTWLAEHGLEPGDRKTMRVAGVDAGTVSRTNPEPKPSIRVTDERAYAKWLEDHGHEVTWKVHLADHLTAPRQLEALVATGEVPDGVEVTETVRDSYLVVRQTAKQARALADRLGEASDLIAGMLTGYLEIEGSESA
;
A
#
# COMPACT_ATOMS: atom_id res chain seq x y z
N MET A 1 -21.21 14.87 40.92
CA MET A 1 -21.59 13.90 39.87
C MET A 1 -21.43 14.47 38.45
N THR A 2 -20.84 15.65 38.25
CA THR A 2 -20.78 16.34 36.95
C THR A 2 -19.51 16.05 36.12
N SER A 3 -18.37 15.78 36.76
CA SER A 3 -17.07 15.67 36.06
C SER A 3 -16.87 14.38 35.25
N LYS A 4 -17.64 13.31 35.53
CA LYS A 4 -17.52 12.04 34.78
C LYS A 4 -18.31 12.09 33.48
N ASP A 5 -19.49 12.71 33.50
CA ASP A 5 -20.35 12.83 32.32
C ASP A 5 -19.77 13.83 31.30
N GLU A 6 -19.08 14.88 31.76
CA GLU A 6 -18.36 15.82 30.88
C GLU A 6 -17.15 15.17 30.17
N ASN A 7 -16.38 14.31 30.86
CA ASN A 7 -15.25 13.62 30.24
C ASN A 7 -15.68 12.57 29.20
N LEU A 8 -16.76 11.83 29.47
CA LEU A 8 -17.35 10.91 28.50
C LEU A 8 -17.85 11.64 27.25
N SER A 9 -18.46 12.82 27.42
CA SER A 9 -18.90 13.66 26.30
C SER A 9 -17.74 14.14 25.43
N MET A 10 -16.61 14.54 26.02
CA MET A 10 -15.42 14.96 25.27
C MET A 10 -14.74 13.80 24.53
N GLU A 11 -14.71 12.61 25.12
CA GLU A 11 -14.17 11.40 24.49
C GLU A 11 -15.00 10.94 23.29
N GLU A 12 -16.34 11.03 23.39
CA GLU A 12 -17.25 10.75 22.28
C GLU A 12 -17.11 11.77 21.14
N GLU A 13 -17.02 13.06 21.45
CA GLU A 13 -16.81 14.12 20.45
C GLU A 13 -15.46 13.95 19.71
N THR A 14 -14.40 13.61 20.46
CA THR A 14 -13.07 13.38 19.88
C THR A 14 -13.05 12.14 18.98
N ARG A 15 -13.76 11.08 19.39
CA ARG A 15 -13.91 9.85 18.58
C ARG A 15 -14.66 10.14 17.28
N ASP A 16 -15.75 10.89 17.35
CA ASP A 16 -16.54 11.24 16.18
C ASP A 16 -15.76 12.13 15.21
N ALA A 17 -14.99 13.11 15.72
CA ALA A 17 -14.09 13.90 14.91
C ALA A 17 -13.01 13.05 14.19
N ALA A 18 -12.45 12.04 14.88
CA ALA A 18 -11.48 11.12 14.28
C ALA A 18 -12.12 10.25 13.18
N LEU A 19 -13.33 9.73 13.41
CA LEU A 19 -14.08 8.95 12.42
C LEU A 19 -14.43 9.81 11.20
N GLN A 20 -14.84 11.06 11.40
CA GLN A 20 -15.11 12.00 10.32
C GLN A 20 -13.85 12.29 9.50
N THR A 21 -12.72 12.57 10.16
CA THR A 21 -11.43 12.83 9.49
C THR A 21 -11.02 11.65 8.61
N LEU A 22 -11.14 10.42 9.14
CA LEU A 22 -10.85 9.20 8.38
C LEU A 22 -11.80 9.02 7.18
N ALA A 23 -13.09 9.31 7.36
CA ALA A 23 -14.08 9.18 6.31
C ALA A 23 -13.86 10.19 5.17
N VAL A 24 -13.57 11.45 5.50
CA VAL A 24 -13.27 12.51 4.53
C VAL A 24 -11.94 12.25 3.83
N GLY A 25 -10.90 11.87 4.59
CA GLY A 25 -9.59 11.54 4.01
C GLY A 25 -9.66 10.38 3.02
N LYS A 26 -10.48 9.36 3.29
CA LYS A 26 -10.74 8.28 2.33
C LYS A 26 -11.46 8.78 1.07
N LEU A 27 -12.44 9.65 1.21
CA LEU A 27 -13.18 10.22 0.08
C LEU A 27 -12.25 11.02 -0.84
N ILE A 28 -11.43 11.90 -0.27
CA ILE A 28 -10.45 12.69 -1.01
C ILE A 28 -9.46 11.77 -1.73
N LYS A 29 -8.90 10.77 -1.03
CA LYS A 29 -7.99 9.79 -1.63
C LYS A 29 -8.63 9.07 -2.82
N ASP A 30 -9.87 8.60 -2.68
CA ASP A 30 -10.56 7.87 -3.74
C ASP A 30 -10.93 8.80 -4.90
N ALA A 31 -11.28 10.06 -4.65
CA ALA A 31 -11.54 11.07 -5.68
C ALA A 31 -10.27 11.43 -6.46
N VAL A 32 -9.17 11.70 -5.75
CA VAL A 32 -7.86 11.97 -6.34
C VAL A 32 -7.40 10.80 -7.19
N LYS A 33 -7.53 9.57 -6.70
CA LYS A 33 -7.21 8.36 -7.49
C LYS A 33 -8.00 8.27 -8.78
N LYS A 34 -9.31 8.54 -8.76
CA LYS A 34 -10.14 8.48 -9.98
C LYS A 34 -9.69 9.45 -11.07
N VAL A 35 -9.14 10.61 -10.69
CA VAL A 35 -8.63 11.61 -11.63
C VAL A 35 -7.20 11.28 -12.04
N ILE A 36 -6.35 10.92 -11.08
CA ILE A 36 -4.92 10.72 -11.31
C ILE A 36 -4.62 9.37 -11.98
N ASP A 37 -5.33 8.29 -11.64
CA ASP A 37 -5.01 6.95 -12.16
C ASP A 37 -5.10 6.90 -13.71
N PRO A 38 -6.15 7.43 -14.38
CA PRO A 38 -6.20 7.50 -15.84
C PRO A 38 -5.08 8.36 -16.45
N GLU A 39 -4.77 9.51 -15.85
CA GLU A 39 -3.69 10.39 -16.29
C GLU A 39 -2.32 9.72 -16.13
N MET A 40 -2.10 9.01 -15.02
CA MET A 40 -0.89 8.22 -14.77
C MET A 40 -0.76 7.08 -15.77
N ASP A 41 -1.84 6.38 -16.09
CA ASP A 41 -1.82 5.29 -17.05
C ASP A 41 -1.61 5.80 -18.48
N GLY A 42 -2.19 6.96 -18.83
CA GLY A 42 -1.89 7.67 -20.06
C GLY A 42 -0.41 8.07 -20.15
N ALA A 43 0.14 8.66 -19.08
CA ALA A 43 1.55 9.05 -19.01
C ALA A 43 2.50 7.85 -19.12
N LYS A 44 2.20 6.73 -18.45
CA LYS A 44 2.97 5.48 -18.58
C LYS A 44 2.96 4.97 -20.02
N THR A 45 1.79 4.97 -20.66
CA THR A 45 1.61 4.52 -22.05
C THR A 45 2.44 5.41 -22.98
N TRP A 46 2.31 6.73 -22.86
CA TRP A 46 3.09 7.67 -23.67
C TRP A 46 4.59 7.52 -23.45
N LEU A 47 5.05 7.37 -22.21
CA LEU A 47 6.47 7.14 -21.91
C LEU A 47 6.97 5.81 -22.50
N ALA A 48 6.16 4.77 -22.50
CA ALA A 48 6.52 3.49 -23.12
C ALA A 48 6.57 3.55 -24.66
N GLU A 49 5.74 4.38 -25.28
CA GLU A 49 5.68 4.50 -26.74
C GLU A 49 6.70 5.51 -27.30
N HIS A 50 6.92 6.62 -26.60
CA HIS A 50 7.63 7.79 -27.15
C HIS A 50 8.77 8.32 -26.26
N GLY A 51 8.78 8.01 -24.96
CA GLY A 51 9.63 8.71 -23.99
C GLY A 51 10.81 7.94 -23.43
N LEU A 52 10.75 6.60 -23.41
CA LEU A 52 11.76 5.71 -22.85
C LEU A 52 11.98 4.53 -23.78
N GLU A 53 13.23 4.28 -24.16
CA GLU A 53 13.62 3.04 -24.82
C GLU A 53 13.68 1.88 -23.81
N PRO A 54 13.54 0.63 -24.25
CA PRO A 54 13.68 -0.50 -23.34
C PRO A 54 15.06 -0.55 -22.69
N GLY A 55 15.10 -0.54 -21.35
CA GLY A 55 16.34 -0.43 -20.57
C GLY A 55 16.61 0.98 -20.01
N ASP A 56 15.89 2.00 -20.46
CA ASP A 56 16.10 3.37 -20.01
C ASP A 56 15.68 3.59 -18.54
N ARG A 57 16.41 4.51 -17.90
CA ARG A 57 16.12 5.04 -16.56
C ARG A 57 16.26 6.57 -16.59
N LYS A 58 15.21 7.30 -16.23
CA LYS A 58 15.23 8.78 -16.14
C LYS A 58 14.80 9.24 -14.75
N THR A 59 15.53 10.22 -14.21
CA THR A 59 15.19 10.89 -12.94
C THR A 59 14.23 12.03 -13.24
N MET A 60 13.13 12.11 -12.48
CA MET A 60 12.16 13.20 -12.56
C MET A 60 12.47 14.24 -11.50
N ARG A 61 12.43 15.52 -11.88
CA ARG A 61 12.52 16.66 -10.97
C ARG A 61 11.21 17.41 -10.92
N VAL A 62 10.79 17.81 -9.72
CA VAL A 62 9.62 18.66 -9.48
C VAL A 62 10.08 19.82 -8.59
N ALA A 63 9.81 21.05 -9.00
CA ALA A 63 10.22 22.27 -8.29
C ALA A 63 11.73 22.31 -7.92
N GLY A 64 12.59 21.78 -8.82
CA GLY A 64 14.04 21.73 -8.60
C GLY A 64 14.55 20.60 -7.70
N VAL A 65 13.66 19.78 -7.14
CA VAL A 65 14.01 18.63 -6.29
C VAL A 65 13.84 17.33 -7.06
N ASP A 66 14.77 16.38 -6.88
CA ASP A 66 14.64 15.02 -7.42
C ASP A 66 13.44 14.33 -6.76
N ALA A 67 12.39 14.09 -7.55
CA ALA A 67 11.10 13.59 -7.08
C ALA A 67 10.95 12.08 -7.28
N GLY A 68 11.75 11.46 -8.14
CA GLY A 68 11.71 10.02 -8.34
C GLY A 68 12.44 9.55 -9.60
N THR A 69 12.35 8.26 -9.88
CA THR A 69 12.89 7.63 -11.09
C THR A 69 11.78 6.89 -11.83
N VAL A 70 11.73 7.02 -13.16
CA VAL A 70 10.95 6.15 -14.05
C VAL A 70 11.91 5.32 -14.90
N SER A 71 11.69 4.01 -14.97
CA SER A 71 12.49 3.10 -15.78
C SER A 71 11.62 2.17 -16.62
N ARG A 72 12.07 1.86 -17.83
CA ARG A 72 11.45 0.86 -18.71
C ARG A 72 12.32 -0.39 -18.75
N THR A 73 11.76 -1.55 -18.44
CA THR A 73 12.48 -2.82 -18.46
C THR A 73 12.95 -3.18 -19.88
N ASN A 74 14.18 -3.67 -20.03
CA ASN A 74 14.67 -4.23 -21.30
C ASN A 74 14.09 -5.65 -21.51
N PRO A 75 13.35 -5.91 -22.61
CA PRO A 75 12.73 -7.20 -22.91
C PRO A 75 13.69 -8.23 -23.52
N GLU A 76 15.00 -7.94 -23.65
CA GLU A 76 15.97 -8.91 -24.17
C GLU A 76 15.78 -10.30 -23.53
N PRO A 77 15.63 -11.36 -24.35
CA PRO A 77 15.44 -12.71 -23.86
C PRO A 77 16.72 -13.15 -23.15
N LYS A 78 16.72 -13.01 -21.83
CA LYS A 78 17.74 -13.62 -20.99
C LYS A 78 17.59 -15.14 -21.11
N PRO A 79 18.68 -15.89 -21.33
CA PRO A 79 18.60 -17.34 -21.38
C PRO A 79 17.99 -17.84 -20.07
N SER A 80 16.79 -18.42 -20.16
CA SER A 80 16.13 -19.07 -19.04
C SER A 80 16.77 -20.44 -18.86
N ILE A 81 17.90 -20.46 -18.15
CA ILE A 81 18.58 -21.70 -17.76
C ILE A 81 17.90 -22.17 -16.48
N ARG A 82 17.28 -23.34 -16.55
CA ARG A 82 16.68 -24.00 -15.38
C ARG A 82 17.28 -25.39 -15.21
N VAL A 83 17.50 -25.77 -13.97
CA VAL A 83 17.86 -27.14 -13.61
C VAL A 83 16.61 -28.00 -13.81
N THR A 84 16.67 -29.00 -14.69
CA THR A 84 15.55 -29.91 -14.95
C THR A 84 15.59 -31.17 -14.07
N ASP A 85 16.79 -31.54 -13.62
CA ASP A 85 17.02 -32.64 -12.68
C ASP A 85 17.99 -32.16 -11.61
N GLU A 86 17.42 -31.82 -10.45
CA GLU A 86 18.16 -31.30 -9.31
C GLU A 86 19.13 -32.33 -8.73
N ARG A 87 18.82 -33.63 -8.83
CA ARG A 87 19.67 -34.71 -8.32
C ARG A 87 20.88 -34.95 -9.21
N ALA A 88 20.67 -35.00 -10.52
CA ALA A 88 21.77 -35.13 -11.47
C ALA A 88 22.72 -33.92 -11.39
N TYR A 89 22.16 -32.72 -11.25
CA TYR A 89 22.95 -31.49 -11.13
C TYR A 89 23.68 -31.39 -9.78
N ALA A 90 23.01 -31.73 -8.66
CA ALA A 90 23.65 -31.83 -7.34
C ALA A 90 24.84 -32.79 -7.35
N LYS A 91 24.67 -33.97 -7.94
CA LYS A 91 25.76 -34.94 -8.06
C LYS A 91 26.94 -34.38 -8.89
N TRP A 92 26.65 -33.72 -10.02
CA TRP A 92 27.68 -33.08 -10.82
C TRP A 92 28.42 -32.00 -10.02
N LEU A 93 27.73 -31.19 -9.23
CA LEU A 93 28.33 -30.17 -8.37
C LEU A 93 29.24 -30.79 -7.31
N GLU A 94 28.79 -31.83 -6.62
CA GLU A 94 29.58 -32.59 -5.63
C GLU A 94 30.84 -33.20 -6.27
N ASP A 95 30.70 -33.81 -7.46
CA ASP A 95 31.80 -34.38 -8.24
C ASP A 95 32.83 -33.30 -8.68
N HIS A 96 32.44 -32.03 -8.69
CA HIS A 96 33.31 -30.88 -9.00
C HIS A 96 33.72 -30.08 -7.76
N GLY A 97 33.52 -30.63 -6.55
CA GLY A 97 33.99 -30.06 -5.29
C GLY A 97 33.13 -28.93 -4.73
N HIS A 98 31.89 -28.79 -5.20
CA HIS A 98 30.92 -27.88 -4.61
C HIS A 98 30.13 -28.58 -3.51
N GLU A 99 30.00 -27.94 -2.35
CA GLU A 99 29.15 -28.42 -1.27
C GLU A 99 27.67 -28.20 -1.64
N VAL A 100 26.87 -29.26 -1.60
CA VAL A 100 25.44 -29.21 -1.92
C VAL A 100 24.63 -29.38 -0.65
N THR A 101 23.78 -28.40 -0.34
CA THR A 101 22.82 -28.47 0.76
C THR A 101 21.44 -28.76 0.22
N TRP A 102 20.82 -29.83 0.72
CA TRP A 102 19.43 -30.15 0.40
C TRP A 102 18.48 -29.30 1.23
N LYS A 103 17.55 -28.61 0.56
CA LYS A 103 16.38 -28.02 1.22
C LYS A 103 15.20 -28.97 1.05
N VAL A 104 14.69 -29.45 2.17
CA VAL A 104 13.44 -30.23 2.16
C VAL A 104 12.29 -29.25 2.02
N HIS A 105 11.56 -29.35 0.91
CA HIS A 105 10.31 -28.64 0.73
C HIS A 105 9.18 -29.43 1.38
N LEU A 106 8.70 -28.95 2.53
CA LEU A 106 7.45 -29.42 3.10
C LEU A 106 6.29 -28.84 2.28
N ALA A 107 5.24 -29.62 2.08
CA ALA A 107 4.05 -29.12 1.40
C ALA A 107 3.41 -27.98 2.22
N ASP A 108 2.94 -26.93 1.54
CA ASP A 108 2.46 -25.69 2.18
C ASP A 108 1.41 -25.93 3.28
N HIS A 109 0.56 -26.93 3.11
CA HIS A 109 -0.48 -27.26 4.08
C HIS A 109 0.08 -27.87 5.38
N LEU A 110 1.27 -28.47 5.36
CA LEU A 110 1.94 -29.02 6.55
C LEU A 110 2.63 -27.91 7.37
N THR A 111 3.02 -26.82 6.73
CA THR A 111 3.63 -25.63 7.36
C THR A 111 2.64 -24.48 7.54
N ALA A 112 1.37 -24.68 7.18
CA ALA A 112 0.35 -23.65 7.33
C ALA A 112 0.09 -23.37 8.82
N PRO A 113 -0.09 -22.10 9.23
CA PRO A 113 -0.25 -21.75 10.65
C PRO A 113 -1.33 -22.56 11.36
N ARG A 114 -2.50 -22.74 10.75
CA ARG A 114 -3.59 -23.54 11.33
C ARG A 114 -3.23 -25.02 11.56
N GLN A 115 -2.43 -25.59 10.66
CA GLN A 115 -2.01 -26.98 10.77
C GLN A 115 -0.94 -27.14 11.84
N LEU A 116 0.01 -26.21 11.91
CA LEU A 116 1.01 -26.16 12.97
C LEU A 116 0.37 -25.91 14.34
N GLU A 117 -0.61 -25.00 14.44
CA GLU A 117 -1.42 -24.77 15.64
C GLU A 117 -2.17 -26.03 16.07
N ALA A 118 -2.80 -26.74 15.14
CA ALA A 118 -3.49 -27.99 15.42
C ALA A 118 -2.54 -29.10 15.90
N LEU A 119 -1.32 -29.16 15.34
CA LEU A 119 -0.27 -30.09 15.77
C LEU A 119 0.24 -29.74 17.18
N VAL A 120 0.56 -28.47 17.43
CA VAL A 120 1.02 -28.00 18.76
C VAL A 120 -0.06 -28.14 19.82
N ALA A 121 -1.34 -27.98 19.47
CA ALA A 121 -2.48 -28.18 20.37
C ALA A 121 -2.60 -29.63 20.89
N THR A 122 -1.89 -30.59 20.30
CA THR A 122 -1.81 -31.97 20.82
C THR A 122 -0.90 -32.10 22.04
N GLY A 123 -0.17 -31.03 22.41
CA GLY A 123 0.68 -30.98 23.60
C GLY A 123 2.16 -31.23 23.34
N GLU A 124 2.54 -31.63 22.12
CA GLU A 124 3.93 -31.78 21.69
C GLU A 124 4.25 -30.75 20.59
N VAL A 125 5.35 -30.00 20.77
CA VAL A 125 5.90 -29.12 19.73
C VAL A 125 6.91 -29.94 18.93
N PRO A 126 6.70 -30.16 17.62
CA PRO A 126 7.66 -30.90 16.81
C PRO A 126 9.05 -30.25 16.80
N ASP A 127 10.10 -31.08 16.83
CA ASP A 127 11.48 -30.62 16.67
C ASP A 127 11.62 -29.78 15.39
N GLY A 128 12.19 -28.57 15.52
CA GLY A 128 12.34 -27.61 14.43
C GLY A 128 11.16 -26.63 14.27
N VAL A 129 10.13 -26.69 15.11
CA VAL A 129 9.05 -25.69 15.18
C VAL A 129 9.26 -24.81 16.41
N GLU A 130 9.37 -23.50 16.21
CA GLU A 130 9.45 -22.52 17.30
C GLU A 130 8.09 -21.82 17.47
N VAL A 131 7.59 -21.76 18.69
CA VAL A 131 6.36 -21.01 19.02
C VAL A 131 6.78 -19.63 19.53
N THR A 132 6.77 -18.65 18.62
CA THR A 132 6.96 -17.24 18.96
C THR A 132 5.63 -16.52 18.99
N GLU A 133 5.31 -15.85 20.12
CA GLU A 133 4.17 -14.93 20.17
C GLU A 133 4.49 -13.68 19.34
N THR A 134 3.97 -13.62 18.12
CA THR A 134 4.03 -12.39 17.33
C THR A 134 2.82 -11.52 17.65
N VAL A 135 3.03 -10.54 18.52
CA VAL A 135 2.07 -9.44 18.68
C VAL A 135 2.16 -8.58 17.42
N ARG A 136 1.22 -8.74 16.49
CA ARG A 136 1.11 -7.83 15.35
C ARG A 136 0.62 -6.49 15.83
N ASP A 137 1.20 -5.42 15.29
CA ASP A 137 0.64 -4.08 15.45
C ASP A 137 -0.80 -4.07 14.92
N SER A 138 -1.71 -3.53 15.71
CA SER A 138 -3.09 -3.34 15.27
C SER A 138 -3.12 -2.27 14.18
N TYR A 139 -3.88 -2.51 13.11
CA TYR A 139 -4.05 -1.55 12.03
C TYR A 139 -5.54 -1.24 11.83
N LEU A 140 -5.84 0.04 11.57
CA LEU A 140 -7.20 0.50 11.30
C LEU A 140 -7.45 0.50 9.80
N VAL A 141 -8.58 -0.06 9.37
CA VAL A 141 -9.02 -0.08 7.97
C VAL A 141 -10.36 0.64 7.83
N VAL A 142 -10.40 1.66 6.97
CA VAL A 142 -11.63 2.36 6.61
C VAL A 142 -12.18 1.76 5.32
N ARG A 143 -13.40 1.21 5.37
CA ARG A 143 -14.15 0.73 4.20
C ARG A 143 -15.40 1.59 4.03
N GLN A 144 -15.61 2.08 2.82
CA GLN A 144 -16.81 2.82 2.46
C GLN A 144 -17.45 2.14 1.26
N THR A 145 -18.77 1.97 1.30
CA THR A 145 -19.55 1.58 0.14
C THR A 145 -19.73 2.78 -0.81
N ALA A 146 -20.05 2.50 -2.08
CA ALA A 146 -20.33 3.56 -3.06
C ALA A 146 -21.44 4.53 -2.60
N LYS A 147 -22.48 3.99 -1.94
CA LYS A 147 -23.59 4.78 -1.39
C LYS A 147 -23.12 5.72 -0.28
N GLN A 148 -22.28 5.23 0.65
CA GLN A 148 -21.74 6.05 1.75
C GLN A 148 -20.79 7.13 1.25
N ALA A 149 -19.92 6.80 0.29
CA ALA A 149 -19.03 7.77 -0.33
C ALA A 149 -19.83 8.88 -1.04
N ARG A 150 -20.90 8.52 -1.76
CA ARG A 150 -21.74 9.50 -2.45
C ARG A 150 -22.48 10.42 -1.48
N ALA A 151 -23.13 9.86 -0.47
CA ALA A 151 -23.84 10.64 0.53
C ALA A 151 -22.91 11.61 1.29
N LEU A 152 -21.67 11.19 1.58
CA LEU A 152 -20.67 12.07 2.19
C LEU A 152 -20.19 13.15 1.22
N ALA A 153 -19.99 12.82 -0.06
CA ALA A 153 -19.62 13.78 -1.09
C ALA A 153 -20.71 14.83 -1.33
N ASP A 154 -21.98 14.44 -1.35
CA ASP A 154 -23.09 15.38 -1.53
C ASP A 154 -23.17 16.36 -0.34
N ARG A 155 -23.03 15.87 0.90
CA ARG A 155 -22.95 16.73 2.10
C ARG A 155 -21.72 17.65 2.11
N LEU A 156 -20.58 17.15 1.64
CA LEU A 156 -19.39 17.98 1.49
C LEU A 156 -19.55 18.99 0.36
N GLY A 157 -20.27 18.66 -0.72
CA GLY A 157 -20.61 19.58 -1.79
C GLY A 157 -21.43 20.77 -1.27
N GLU A 158 -22.46 20.47 -0.47
CA GLU A 158 -23.28 21.47 0.24
C GLU A 158 -22.45 22.36 1.17
N ALA A 159 -21.38 21.82 1.79
CA ALA A 159 -20.43 22.60 2.59
C ALA A 159 -19.34 23.29 1.74
N SER A 160 -19.02 22.76 0.55
CA SER A 160 -17.95 23.25 -0.32
C SER A 160 -18.32 24.54 -1.03
N ASP A 161 -19.61 24.81 -1.28
CA ASP A 161 -20.05 26.11 -1.77
C ASP A 161 -19.68 27.23 -0.79
N LEU A 162 -19.63 26.92 0.51
CA LEU A 162 -19.24 27.83 1.58
C LEU A 162 -17.71 27.98 1.67
N ILE A 163 -16.96 26.89 1.46
CA ILE A 163 -15.49 26.88 1.45
C ILE A 163 -14.93 27.51 0.16
N ALA A 164 -15.55 27.28 -1.00
CA ALA A 164 -15.23 27.91 -2.26
C ALA A 164 -15.52 29.41 -2.23
N GLY A 165 -16.63 29.83 -1.59
CA GLY A 165 -16.90 31.24 -1.30
C GLY A 165 -15.84 31.88 -0.40
N MET A 166 -15.36 31.17 0.63
CA MET A 166 -14.27 31.64 1.50
C MET A 166 -12.91 31.70 0.80
N LEU A 167 -12.55 30.68 0.00
CA LEU A 167 -11.29 30.63 -0.74
C LEU A 167 -11.23 31.69 -1.85
N THR A 168 -12.36 31.94 -2.52
CA THR A 168 -12.47 33.03 -3.50
C THR A 168 -12.31 34.39 -2.81
N GLY A 169 -12.94 34.59 -1.65
CA GLY A 169 -12.76 35.80 -0.84
C GLY A 169 -11.33 35.99 -0.30
N TYR A 170 -10.61 34.90 0.04
CA TYR A 170 -9.22 34.98 0.49
C TYR A 170 -8.25 35.35 -0.65
N LEU A 171 -8.49 34.82 -1.86
CA LEU A 171 -7.70 35.16 -3.05
C LEU A 171 -7.97 36.59 -3.57
N GLU A 172 -9.18 37.13 -3.37
CA GLU A 172 -9.50 38.53 -3.71
C GLU A 172 -8.87 39.54 -2.74
N ILE A 173 -8.64 39.17 -1.48
CA ILE A 173 -7.99 40.03 -0.48
C ILE A 173 -6.48 40.15 -0.77
N GLU A 174 -5.79 39.06 -1.10
CA GLU A 174 -4.35 39.09 -1.48
C GLU A 174 -4.08 39.81 -2.83
N GLY A 175 -5.07 39.86 -3.73
CA GLY A 175 -5.00 40.62 -4.98
C GLY A 175 -5.15 42.15 -4.81
N SER A 176 -5.60 42.62 -3.63
CA SER A 176 -5.83 44.04 -3.35
C SER A 176 -4.69 44.73 -2.60
N GLU A 177 -3.79 43.96 -1.97
CA GLU A 177 -2.58 44.47 -1.29
C GLU A 177 -1.35 44.58 -2.20
N SER A 178 -1.48 44.19 -3.49
CA SER A 178 -0.38 44.25 -4.48
C SER A 178 -0.65 45.19 -5.67
N ALA A 179 -1.61 46.11 -5.56
CA ALA A 179 -1.87 47.18 -6.54
C ALA A 179 -1.48 48.57 -6.03
#